data_AF-A0A561E0A5-F1
#
_entry.id   AF-A0A561E0A5-F1
#
_cell.length_a   1.000
_cell.length_b   1.000
_cell.length_c   1.000
_cell.angle_alpha   90.00
_cell.angle_beta   90.00
_cell.angle_gamma   90.00
#
_symmetry.space_group_name_H-M   'P 1'
#
loop_
_entity.id
_entity.type
_entity.pdbx_description
1 polymer ?
#
loop_
_entity_poly.entity_id
_entity_poly.type
_entity_poly.pdbx_seq_one_letter_code
_entity_poly.pdbx_strand_id
1 'polypeptide(L)'
;MKEELKQQEQEKLSQKLELQQQDQSLALKEAGLEGVEQNSITTSSTLIHAIIPTTSNETINTVIHAGEKYIGNSVYVFGGGRNANDVAQGRFDCSGFVAWAFSQAGIKV
;
A
#
# COMPACT_ATOMS: atom_id res chain seq x y z
N MET A 1 -29.65 18.33 34.42
CA MET A 1 -30.20 17.38 33.42
C MET A 1 -30.50 18.02 32.07
N LYS A 2 -31.33 19.08 31.94
CA LYS A 2 -31.57 19.73 30.62
C LYS A 2 -30.37 20.49 30.06
N GLU A 3 -29.61 21.18 30.90
CA GLU A 3 -28.40 21.93 30.49
C GLU A 3 -27.32 21.01 29.89
N GLU A 4 -27.11 19.86 30.50
CA GLU A 4 -26.06 18.89 30.16
C GLU A 4 -26.34 18.18 28.82
N LEU A 5 -27.62 17.89 28.54
CA LEU A 5 -28.02 17.31 27.26
C LEU A 5 -27.78 18.29 26.10
N LYS A 6 -28.05 19.59 26.33
CA LYS A 6 -27.82 20.66 25.37
C LYS A 6 -26.32 20.84 25.10
N GLN A 7 -25.49 20.68 26.13
CA GLN A 7 -24.03 20.72 26.00
C GLN A 7 -23.50 19.55 25.17
N GLN A 8 -23.96 18.32 25.43
CA GLN A 8 -23.57 17.14 24.65
C GLN A 8 -24.00 17.21 23.18
N GLU A 9 -25.18 17.76 22.90
CA GLU A 9 -25.66 17.93 21.53
C GLU A 9 -24.80 18.94 20.76
N GLN A 10 -24.44 20.05 21.40
CA GLN A 10 -23.61 21.08 20.80
C GLN A 10 -22.17 20.59 20.57
N GLU A 11 -21.63 19.77 21.47
CA GLU A 11 -20.32 19.17 21.32
C GLU A 11 -20.28 18.16 20.16
N LYS A 12 -21.30 17.28 20.06
CA LYS A 12 -21.43 16.35 18.93
C LYS A 12 -21.60 17.06 17.59
N LEU A 13 -22.34 18.17 17.57
CA LEU A 13 -22.50 18.97 16.36
C LEU A 13 -21.15 19.58 15.91
N SER A 14 -20.34 20.00 16.87
CA SER A 14 -19.02 20.58 16.63
C SER A 14 -18.04 19.52 16.11
N GLN A 15 -18.00 18.34 16.73
CA GLN A 15 -17.19 17.21 16.27
C GLN A 15 -17.57 16.76 14.86
N LYS A 16 -18.87 16.69 14.54
CA LYS A 16 -19.33 16.34 13.19
C LYS A 16 -18.88 17.36 12.15
N LEU A 17 -18.94 18.66 12.48
CA LEU A 17 -18.52 19.72 11.57
C LEU A 17 -17.01 19.71 11.32
N GLU A 18 -16.22 19.34 12.33
CA GLU A 18 -14.77 19.19 12.21
C GLU A 18 -14.40 18.00 11.32
N LEU A 19 -15.04 16.85 11.53
CA LEU A 19 -14.92 15.66 10.66
C LEU A 19 -15.26 15.99 9.19
N GLN A 20 -16.34 16.73 8.96
CA GLN A 20 -16.74 17.12 7.61
C GLN A 20 -15.74 18.07 6.93
N GLN A 21 -15.13 19.00 7.69
CA GLN A 21 -14.07 19.86 7.17
C GLN A 21 -12.79 19.08 6.85
N GLN A 22 -12.45 18.08 7.67
CA GLN A 22 -11.30 17.22 7.43
C GLN A 22 -11.46 16.41 6.13
N ASP A 23 -12.63 15.81 5.90
CA ASP A 23 -12.94 15.08 4.66
C ASP A 23 -12.85 15.99 3.43
N GLN A 24 -13.35 17.24 3.54
CA GLN A 24 -13.25 18.21 2.44
C GLN A 24 -11.80 18.60 2.12
N SER A 25 -10.94 18.71 3.13
CA SER A 25 -9.50 18.97 2.96
C SER A 25 -8.79 17.81 2.27
N LEU A 26 -9.12 16.58 2.63
CA LEU A 26 -8.56 15.38 2.00
C LEU A 26 -9.00 15.26 0.53
N ALA A 27 -10.28 15.50 0.24
CA ALA A 27 -10.80 15.47 -1.13
C ALA A 27 -10.14 16.51 -2.05
N LEU A 28 -9.84 17.72 -1.54
CA LEU A 28 -9.11 18.75 -2.29
C LEU A 28 -7.65 18.34 -2.56
N LYS A 29 -7.04 17.61 -1.64
CA LYS A 29 -5.66 17.11 -1.76
C LYS A 29 -5.57 15.95 -2.76
N GLU A 30 -6.60 15.12 -2.83
CA GLU A 30 -6.74 14.06 -3.85
C GLU A 30 -6.94 14.64 -5.25
N ALA A 31 -7.80 15.66 -5.40
CA ALA A 31 -8.02 16.33 -6.69
C ALA A 31 -6.76 17.04 -7.23
N GLY A 32 -5.84 17.46 -6.35
CA GLY A 32 -4.57 18.09 -6.75
C GLY A 32 -3.50 17.12 -7.28
N LEU A 33 -3.70 15.80 -7.13
CA LEU A 33 -2.71 14.78 -7.53
C LEU A 33 -2.96 14.19 -8.92
N GLU A 34 -4.08 14.54 -9.59
CA GLU A 34 -4.43 14.01 -10.93
C GLU A 34 -3.77 14.76 -12.12
N GLY A 35 -2.79 15.64 -11.87
CA GLY A 35 -2.22 16.55 -12.87
C GLY A 35 -0.83 16.22 -13.44
N VAL A 36 -0.34 14.98 -13.39
CA VAL A 36 0.97 14.62 -14.00
C VAL A 36 0.79 13.66 -15.16
N GLU A 37 0.50 14.22 -16.34
CA GLU A 37 0.46 13.52 -17.60
C GLU A 37 1.85 13.35 -18.25
N GLN A 38 2.14 12.09 -18.59
CA GLN A 38 2.74 11.61 -19.84
C GLN A 38 4.20 11.94 -20.20
N ASN A 39 5.04 10.89 -20.16
CA ASN A 39 5.90 10.60 -21.31
C ASN A 39 5.93 9.10 -21.62
N SER A 40 5.48 8.79 -22.83
CA SER A 40 5.26 7.50 -23.51
C SER A 40 6.28 6.38 -23.26
N ILE A 41 5.78 5.17 -22.96
CA ILE A 41 6.15 3.93 -23.68
C ILE A 41 4.91 3.04 -23.83
N THR A 42 4.56 2.78 -25.09
CA THR A 42 3.53 1.87 -25.60
C THR A 42 3.77 0.43 -25.16
N THR A 43 2.81 -0.18 -24.44
CA THR A 43 2.23 -1.50 -24.74
C THR A 43 1.04 -1.76 -23.80
N SER A 44 -0.15 -1.88 -24.39
CA SER A 44 -1.40 -2.16 -23.70
C SER A 44 -1.40 -3.56 -23.06
N SER A 45 -1.39 -3.61 -21.73
CA SER A 45 -2.03 -4.63 -20.90
C SER A 45 -2.19 -4.09 -19.47
N THR A 46 -3.37 -3.51 -19.22
CA THR A 46 -4.09 -3.52 -17.92
C THR A 46 -3.32 -3.10 -16.66
N LEU A 47 -3.08 -1.79 -16.54
CA LEU A 47 -3.28 -0.93 -15.35
C LEU A 47 -3.24 -1.56 -13.94
N ILE A 48 -2.04 -1.92 -13.46
CA ILE A 48 -1.55 -1.54 -12.13
C ILE A 48 -0.10 -1.09 -12.33
N HIS A 49 0.09 0.18 -12.72
CA HIS A 49 1.42 0.78 -12.65
C HIS A 49 1.62 1.23 -11.20
N ALA A 50 1.96 0.28 -10.33
CA ALA A 50 2.46 0.62 -9.01
C ALA A 50 3.68 1.51 -9.23
N ILE A 51 3.68 2.73 -8.69
CA ILE A 51 4.87 3.59 -8.68
C ILE A 51 5.85 2.90 -7.75
N ILE A 52 6.76 2.10 -8.30
CA ILE A 52 7.75 1.35 -7.53
C ILE A 52 8.81 2.35 -7.04
N PRO A 53 9.00 2.50 -5.72
CA PRO A 53 10.04 3.38 -5.20
C PRO A 53 11.42 2.80 -5.50
N THR A 54 12.25 3.58 -6.20
CA THR A 54 13.65 3.25 -6.44
C THR A 54 14.56 4.17 -5.63
N THR A 55 15.68 3.63 -5.15
CA THR A 55 16.72 4.37 -4.40
C THR A 55 18.07 4.26 -5.11
N SER A 56 19.09 4.97 -4.64
CA SER A 56 20.48 4.79 -5.13
C SER A 56 21.14 3.50 -4.66
N ASN A 57 20.49 2.74 -3.75
CA ASN A 57 21.03 1.50 -3.21
C ASN A 57 20.48 0.29 -4.00
N GLU A 58 21.38 -0.40 -4.70
CA GLU A 58 21.02 -1.54 -5.55
C GLU A 58 20.45 -2.73 -4.78
N THR A 59 20.91 -2.97 -3.55
CA THR A 59 20.39 -4.01 -2.66
C THR A 59 18.93 -3.73 -2.30
N ILE A 60 18.61 -2.49 -1.94
CA ILE A 60 17.24 -2.07 -1.64
C ILE A 60 16.35 -2.23 -2.87
N ASN A 61 16.82 -1.78 -4.04
CA ASN A 61 16.08 -1.93 -5.28
C ASN A 61 15.83 -3.41 -5.60
N THR A 62 16.80 -4.29 -5.41
CA THR A 62 16.64 -5.73 -5.65
C THR A 62 15.51 -6.31 -4.80
N VAL A 63 15.44 -5.96 -3.51
CA VAL A 63 14.36 -6.44 -2.62
C VAL A 63 13.00 -5.90 -3.06
N ILE A 64 12.92 -4.62 -3.40
CA ILE A 64 11.67 -3.98 -3.84
C ILE A 64 11.16 -4.63 -5.14
N HIS A 65 12.02 -4.74 -6.16
CA HIS A 65 11.64 -5.29 -7.46
C HIS A 65 11.37 -6.79 -7.42
N ALA A 66 11.98 -7.54 -6.50
CA ALA A 66 11.65 -8.95 -6.30
C ALA A 66 10.14 -9.16 -6.01
N GLY A 67 9.55 -8.29 -5.18
CA GLY A 67 8.15 -8.39 -4.79
C GLY A 67 7.15 -8.19 -5.94
N GLU A 68 7.54 -7.49 -7.01
CA GLU A 68 6.66 -7.07 -8.10
C GLU A 68 5.89 -8.22 -8.74
N LYS A 69 6.58 -9.34 -8.97
CA LYS A 69 6.01 -10.55 -9.59
C LYS A 69 4.76 -11.06 -8.84
N TYR A 70 4.65 -10.79 -7.55
CA TYR A 70 3.63 -11.34 -6.66
C TYR A 70 2.59 -10.31 -6.22
N ILE A 71 2.71 -9.04 -6.61
CA ILE A 71 1.66 -8.04 -6.39
C ILE A 71 0.44 -8.39 -7.26
N GLY A 72 -0.71 -8.63 -6.63
CA GLY A 72 -1.93 -9.06 -7.31
C GLY A 72 -1.92 -10.51 -7.83
N ASN A 73 -0.81 -11.23 -7.66
CA ASN A 73 -0.62 -12.62 -8.13
C ASN A 73 -0.05 -13.52 -7.02
N SER A 74 -0.41 -13.25 -5.77
CA SER A 74 -0.07 -14.07 -4.62
C SER A 74 -1.26 -14.32 -3.72
N VAL A 75 -1.18 -15.39 -2.93
CA VAL A 75 -2.21 -15.78 -1.97
C VAL A 75 -1.56 -15.95 -0.60
N TYR A 76 -2.24 -15.41 0.42
CA TYR A 76 -1.81 -15.62 1.79
C TYR A 76 -2.03 -17.09 2.21
N VAL A 77 -0.98 -17.71 2.73
CA VAL A 77 -1.03 -19.06 3.29
C VAL A 77 -0.23 -19.04 4.58
N PHE A 78 -0.85 -19.44 5.69
CA PHE A 78 -0.14 -19.56 6.96
C PHE A 78 1.05 -20.50 6.79
N GLY A 79 2.25 -19.95 6.94
CA GLY A 79 3.48 -20.68 6.75
C GLY A 79 4.00 -20.86 5.34
N GLY A 80 3.45 -20.15 4.36
CA GLY A 80 3.92 -20.14 2.98
C GLY A 80 5.29 -19.48 2.81
N GLY A 81 5.91 -19.65 1.63
CA GLY A 81 7.18 -19.04 1.27
C GLY A 81 8.43 -19.77 1.78
N ARG A 82 8.29 -20.94 2.43
CA ARG A 82 9.41 -21.67 3.06
C ARG A 82 10.15 -22.60 2.10
N ASN A 83 9.54 -22.95 0.98
CA ASN A 83 10.10 -23.83 -0.02
C ASN A 83 9.89 -23.26 -1.43
N ALA A 84 10.62 -23.80 -2.40
CA ALA A 84 10.58 -23.32 -3.78
C ALA A 84 9.19 -23.46 -4.43
N ASN A 85 8.41 -24.48 -4.04
CA ASN A 85 7.07 -24.69 -4.58
C ASN A 85 6.10 -23.59 -4.11
N ASP A 86 6.14 -23.22 -2.83
CA ASP A 86 5.33 -22.13 -2.30
C ASP A 86 5.63 -20.80 -2.99
N VAL A 87 6.92 -20.48 -3.14
CA VAL A 87 7.37 -19.29 -3.87
C VAL A 87 6.87 -19.31 -5.31
N ALA A 88 7.07 -20.41 -6.03
CA ALA A 88 6.68 -20.54 -7.44
C ALA A 88 5.17 -20.36 -7.65
N GLN A 89 4.35 -20.79 -6.69
CA GLN A 89 2.89 -20.66 -6.69
C GLN A 89 2.40 -19.34 -6.05
N GLY A 90 3.30 -18.42 -5.65
CA GLY A 90 2.93 -17.17 -5.00
C GLY A 90 2.24 -17.34 -3.64
N ARG A 91 2.53 -18.43 -2.92
CA ARG A 91 1.94 -18.74 -1.60
C ARG A 91 2.87 -18.25 -0.50
N PHE A 92 2.45 -17.22 0.24
CA PHE A 92 3.28 -16.60 1.27
C PHE A 92 2.52 -16.34 2.57
N ASP A 93 3.20 -16.40 3.71
CA ASP A 93 2.80 -15.63 4.90
C ASP A 93 3.62 -14.32 5.00
N CYS A 94 3.36 -13.52 6.03
CA CYS A 94 3.98 -12.20 6.18
C CYS A 94 5.51 -12.29 6.23
N SER A 95 6.04 -13.17 7.08
CA SER A 95 7.49 -13.31 7.28
C SER A 95 8.16 -14.09 6.15
N GLY A 96 7.48 -15.07 5.56
CA GLY A 96 7.97 -15.85 4.42
C GLY A 96 8.15 -15.01 3.17
N PHE A 97 7.23 -14.07 2.89
CA PHE A 97 7.41 -13.13 1.78
C PHE A 97 8.64 -12.24 1.99
N VAL A 98 8.78 -11.64 3.18
CA VAL A 98 9.93 -10.78 3.51
C VAL A 98 11.24 -11.58 3.42
N ALA A 99 11.29 -12.78 4.01
CA ALA A 99 12.48 -13.62 3.96
C ALA A 99 12.87 -13.99 2.53
N TRP A 100 11.89 -14.34 1.70
CA TRP A 100 12.12 -14.62 0.30
C TRP A 100 12.62 -13.38 -0.46
N ALA A 101 11.99 -12.21 -0.29
CA ALA A 101 12.38 -10.99 -1.01
C ALA A 101 13.81 -10.55 -0.66
N PHE A 102 14.19 -10.58 0.63
CA PHE A 102 15.55 -10.27 1.07
C PHE A 102 16.58 -11.28 0.56
N SER A 103 16.19 -12.55 0.44
CA SER A 103 17.08 -13.58 -0.13
C SER A 103 17.45 -13.32 -1.60
N GLN A 104 16.61 -12.59 -2.36
CA GLN A 104 16.93 -12.19 -3.73
C GLN A 104 18.11 -11.21 -3.78
N ALA A 105 18.32 -10.45 -2.70
CA ALA A 105 19.47 -9.57 -2.53
C ALA A 105 20.62 -10.24 -1.73
N GLY A 106 20.57 -11.56 -1.54
CA GLY A 106 21.59 -12.33 -0.81
C GLY A 106 21.52 -12.20 0.72
N ILE A 107 20.45 -11.61 1.27
CA ILE A 107 20.29 -11.38 2.72
C ILE A 107 19.46 -12.51 3.33
N LYS A 108 19.90 -13.04 4.47
CA LYS A 108 19.14 -13.99 5.29
C LYS A 108 18.54 -13.27 6.49
N VAL A 109 17.26 -13.52 6.75
CA VAL A 109 16.47 -12.95 7.87
C VAL A 109 15.77 -14.05 8.65
#